data_AF-A0A2V7WQX1-F1
#
_entry.id   AF-A0A2V7WQX1-F1
#
_cell.length_a   1.000
_cell.length_b   1.000
_cell.length_c   1.000
_cell.angle_alpha   90.00
_cell.angle_beta   90.00
_cell.angle_gamma   90.00
#
_symmetry.space_group_name_H-M   'P 1'
#
loop_
_entity.id
_entity.type
_entity.pdbx_description
1 polymer ?
#
loop_
_entity_poly.entity_id
_entity_poly.type
_entity_poly.pdbx_seq_one_letter_code
_entity_poly.pdbx_strand_id
1 'polypeptide(L)'
;MEIRCDTFSRTCTIQAQAHPIPNAHSIWELLRHVEAWVNFAVGAVAGVPIPAWPAMPPELDWPAITDTGDIAWNRTVDSFFSQHLKLIETIKAFSDERLDAIVPGRTYTFYRLFQSTTQHAVYHAGQIALLKKMLLNTPAR
;
A
#
# COMPACT_ATOMS: atom_id res chain seq x y z
N MET A 1 -13.14 -19.87 -23.24
CA MET A 1 -13.27 -18.48 -22.75
C MET A 1 -11.89 -18.06 -22.28
N GLU A 2 -11.11 -17.44 -23.16
CA GLU A 2 -9.74 -17.04 -22.88
C GLU A 2 -9.74 -15.86 -21.91
N ILE A 3 -9.10 -16.04 -20.76
CA ILE A 3 -8.91 -15.01 -19.75
C ILE A 3 -7.85 -14.06 -20.28
N ARG A 4 -8.26 -12.97 -20.93
CA ARG A 4 -7.33 -11.93 -21.40
C ARG A 4 -6.93 -11.06 -20.20
N CYS A 5 -5.77 -11.39 -19.63
CA CYS A 5 -5.04 -10.48 -18.75
C CYS A 5 -4.43 -9.35 -19.60
N ASP A 6 -4.72 -8.10 -19.26
CA ASP A 6 -4.12 -6.96 -19.95
C ASP A 6 -2.61 -6.88 -19.63
N THR A 7 -1.83 -6.52 -20.65
CA THR A 7 -0.42 -6.95 -20.78
C THR A 7 0.55 -6.15 -19.90
N PHE A 8 0.07 -5.10 -19.22
CA PHE A 8 0.94 -4.14 -18.51
C PHE A 8 1.04 -4.37 -16.99
N SER A 9 0.04 -4.99 -16.33
CA SER A 9 0.06 -5.27 -14.87
C SER A 9 0.25 -6.76 -14.51
N ARG A 10 -0.06 -7.68 -15.44
CA ARG A 10 -0.04 -9.15 -15.25
C ARG A 10 -0.83 -9.69 -14.03
N THR A 11 -1.57 -8.85 -13.32
CA THR A 11 -2.49 -9.28 -12.24
C THR A 11 -3.90 -8.88 -12.64
N CYS A 12 -4.73 -9.88 -12.95
CA CYS A 12 -6.16 -9.66 -13.13
C CYS A 12 -6.88 -9.61 -11.78
N THR A 13 -8.11 -9.12 -11.80
CA THR A 13 -8.99 -8.98 -10.63
C THR A 13 -9.16 -10.29 -9.84
N ILE A 14 -9.25 -11.44 -10.54
CA ILE A 14 -9.30 -12.77 -9.90
C ILE A 14 -8.02 -13.04 -9.11
N GLN A 15 -6.85 -12.76 -9.69
CA GLN A 15 -5.57 -12.91 -9.00
C GLN A 15 -5.39 -11.90 -7.87
N ALA A 16 -5.91 -10.67 -8.04
CA ALA A 16 -5.80 -9.61 -7.05
C ALA A 16 -6.52 -9.97 -5.73
N GLN A 17 -7.65 -10.68 -5.84
CA GLN A 17 -8.49 -11.09 -4.70
C GLN A 17 -8.09 -12.42 -4.08
N ALA A 18 -7.27 -13.22 -4.78
CA ALA A 18 -7.00 -14.57 -4.35
C ALA A 18 -6.18 -14.62 -3.05
N HIS A 19 -6.51 -15.59 -2.19
CA HIS A 19 -5.80 -15.93 -0.96
C HIS A 19 -5.12 -17.30 -1.10
N PRO A 20 -4.01 -17.42 -1.86
CA PRO A 20 -3.34 -18.70 -2.08
C PRO A 20 -2.64 -19.24 -0.82
N ILE A 21 -2.46 -18.40 0.21
CA ILE A 21 -1.95 -18.77 1.53
C ILE A 21 -3.07 -18.52 2.56
N PRO A 22 -3.47 -19.53 3.35
CA PRO A 22 -4.46 -19.33 4.42
C PRO A 22 -4.03 -18.25 5.40
N ASN A 23 -4.97 -17.38 5.80
CA ASN A 23 -4.77 -16.27 6.75
C ASN A 23 -3.77 -15.19 6.30
N ALA A 24 -3.27 -15.22 5.06
CA ALA A 24 -2.52 -14.11 4.48
C ALA A 24 -3.46 -13.12 3.80
N HIS A 25 -3.01 -11.87 3.64
CA HIS A 25 -3.72 -10.88 2.81
C HIS A 25 -3.51 -11.15 1.32
N SER A 26 -4.54 -10.83 0.53
CA SER A 26 -4.51 -10.83 -0.93
C SER A 26 -3.65 -9.67 -1.48
N ILE A 27 -3.34 -9.72 -2.78
CA ILE A 27 -2.59 -8.64 -3.44
C ILE A 27 -3.33 -7.31 -3.32
N TRP A 28 -4.66 -7.32 -3.46
CA TRP A 28 -5.47 -6.11 -3.38
C TRP A 28 -5.45 -5.52 -1.96
N GLU A 29 -5.59 -6.35 -0.93
CA GLU A 29 -5.51 -5.90 0.48
C GLU A 29 -4.14 -5.30 0.79
N LEU A 30 -3.05 -5.92 0.32
CA LEU A 30 -1.70 -5.40 0.50
C LEU A 30 -1.49 -4.04 -0.17
N LEU A 31 -2.01 -3.83 -1.38
CA LEU A 31 -1.94 -2.51 -2.04
C LEU A 31 -2.69 -1.45 -1.24
N ARG A 32 -3.91 -1.76 -0.77
CA ARG A 32 -4.73 -0.82 0.03
C ARG A 32 -4.08 -0.48 1.37
N HIS A 33 -3.46 -1.46 2.03
CA HIS A 33 -2.71 -1.27 3.26
C HIS A 33 -1.52 -0.32 3.05
N VAL A 34 -0.67 -0.58 2.05
CA VAL A 34 0.48 0.28 1.77
C VAL A 34 0.05 1.69 1.37
N GLU A 35 -1.01 1.84 0.56
CA GLU A 35 -1.57 3.14 0.21
C GLU A 35 -2.05 3.92 1.45
N ALA A 36 -2.70 3.26 2.41
CA ALA A 36 -3.12 3.89 3.65
C ALA A 36 -1.92 4.45 4.44
N TRP A 37 -0.84 3.69 4.56
CA TRP A 37 0.38 4.12 5.25
C TRP A 37 1.11 5.26 4.53
N VAL A 38 1.10 5.26 3.19
CA VAL A 38 1.57 6.41 2.39
C VAL A 38 0.73 7.66 2.68
N ASN A 39 -0.59 7.52 2.76
CA ASN A 39 -1.49 8.62 3.08
C ASN A 39 -1.25 9.18 4.48
N PHE A 40 -0.97 8.33 5.47
CA PHE A 40 -0.58 8.77 6.81
C PHE A 40 0.73 9.54 6.80
N ALA A 41 1.73 9.09 6.06
CA ALA A 41 3.01 9.80 5.97
C ALA A 41 2.85 11.20 5.34
N VAL A 42 2.09 11.30 4.24
CA VAL A 42 1.76 12.58 3.60
C VAL A 42 0.94 13.48 4.53
N GLY A 43 -0.06 12.93 5.23
CA GLY A 43 -0.87 13.66 6.19
C GLY A 43 -0.06 14.21 7.36
N ALA A 44 0.91 13.45 7.86
CA ALA A 44 1.80 13.87 8.94
C ALA A 44 2.64 15.09 8.58
N VAL A 45 3.06 15.22 7.30
CA VAL A 45 3.75 16.41 6.80
C VAL A 45 2.86 17.65 6.86
N ALA A 46 1.55 17.49 6.65
CA ALA A 46 0.54 18.52 6.81
C ALA A 46 0.07 18.73 8.27
N GLY A 47 0.73 18.07 9.24
CA GLY A 47 0.40 18.18 10.66
C GLY A 47 -0.75 17.28 11.14
N VAL A 48 -1.27 16.40 10.28
CA VAL A 48 -2.31 15.42 10.67
C VAL A 48 -1.65 14.28 11.45
N PRO A 49 -2.00 14.07 12.73
CA PRO A 49 -1.42 12.99 13.51
C PRO A 49 -1.80 11.61 12.93
N ILE A 50 -0.83 10.70 12.88
CA ILE A 50 -1.11 9.31 12.54
C ILE A 50 -1.68 8.62 13.79
N PRO A 51 -2.79 7.87 13.73
CA PRO A 51 -3.31 7.15 14.90
C PRO A 51 -2.27 6.20 15.51
N ALA A 52 -2.02 6.30 16.81
CA ALA A 52 -1.03 5.48 17.50
C ALA A 52 -1.61 4.16 18.00
N TRP A 53 -0.78 3.11 18.12
CA TRP A 53 -1.17 1.89 18.82
C TRP A 53 -1.31 2.14 20.33
N PRO A 54 -2.30 1.53 21.02
CA PRO A 54 -3.27 0.55 20.53
C PRO A 54 -4.53 1.16 19.87
N ALA A 55 -4.62 2.48 19.74
CA ALA A 55 -5.79 3.21 19.25
C ALA A 55 -5.92 3.29 17.70
N MET A 56 -5.06 2.60 16.94
CA MET A 56 -5.18 2.52 15.48
C MET A 56 -6.43 1.71 15.11
N PRO A 57 -7.42 2.31 14.43
CA PRO A 57 -8.60 1.57 13.98
C PRO A 57 -8.20 0.54 12.90
N PRO A 58 -8.64 -0.73 13.01
CA PRO A 58 -8.28 -1.77 12.03
C PRO A 58 -8.65 -1.43 10.59
N GLU A 59 -9.75 -0.72 10.37
CA GLU A 59 -10.23 -0.29 9.06
C GLU A 59 -9.38 0.83 8.43
N LEU A 60 -8.61 1.54 9.24
CA LEU A 60 -7.63 2.53 8.79
C LEU A 60 -6.30 1.89 8.44
N ASP A 61 -5.92 0.83 9.17
CA ASP A 61 -4.72 0.02 8.88
C ASP A 61 -4.94 -0.90 7.66
N TRP A 62 -6.11 -1.53 7.58
CA TRP A 62 -6.53 -2.45 6.53
C TRP A 62 -7.87 -2.01 5.93
N PRO A 63 -7.87 -1.05 4.98
CA PRO A 63 -9.10 -0.59 4.35
C PRO A 63 -9.86 -1.73 3.66
N ALA A 64 -11.16 -1.82 3.94
CA ALA A 64 -12.02 -2.84 3.37
C ALA A 64 -12.12 -2.71 1.84
N ILE A 65 -12.14 -3.86 1.16
CA ILE A 65 -12.44 -3.94 -0.28
C ILE A 65 -13.93 -4.29 -0.41
N THR A 66 -14.74 -3.30 -0.80
CA THR A 66 -16.19 -3.45 -0.90
C THR A 66 -16.67 -3.66 -2.33
N ASP A 67 -15.88 -3.26 -3.33
CA ASP A 67 -16.12 -3.49 -4.75
C ASP A 67 -14.94 -4.26 -5.35
N THR A 68 -15.24 -5.43 -5.90
CA THR A 68 -14.28 -6.40 -6.43
C THR A 68 -14.31 -6.50 -7.95
N GLY A 69 -14.95 -5.54 -8.65
CA GLY A 69 -14.97 -5.48 -10.10
C GLY A 69 -13.68 -4.97 -10.74
N ASP A 70 -13.47 -5.26 -12.03
CA ASP A 70 -12.27 -4.85 -12.78
C ASP A 70 -12.03 -3.34 -12.76
N ILE A 71 -13.12 -2.55 -12.79
CA ILE A 71 -13.04 -1.09 -12.70
C ILE A 71 -12.50 -0.64 -11.33
N ALA A 72 -12.96 -1.26 -10.25
CA ALA A 72 -12.48 -0.96 -8.90
C ALA A 72 -11.02 -1.39 -8.72
N TRP A 73 -10.61 -2.50 -9.35
CA TRP A 73 -9.23 -2.94 -9.36
C TRP A 73 -8.32 -1.91 -10.03
N ASN A 74 -8.66 -1.50 -11.25
CA ASN A 74 -7.88 -0.49 -11.99
C ASN A 74 -7.79 0.83 -11.22
N ARG A 75 -8.92 1.30 -10.64
CA ARG A 75 -8.92 2.50 -9.77
C ARG A 75 -8.01 2.35 -8.55
N THR A 76 -7.96 1.16 -7.95
CA THR A 76 -7.07 0.89 -6.82
C THR A 76 -5.61 1.01 -7.25
N VAL A 77 -5.26 0.42 -8.40
CA VAL A 77 -3.89 0.49 -8.94
C VAL A 77 -3.52 1.95 -9.27
N ASP A 78 -4.40 2.69 -9.93
CA ASP A 78 -4.18 4.10 -10.27
C ASP A 78 -4.03 4.98 -9.01
N SER A 79 -4.89 4.77 -8.01
CA SER A 79 -4.81 5.47 -6.72
C SER A 79 -3.49 5.17 -6.02
N PHE A 80 -3.11 3.89 -5.93
CA PHE A 80 -1.88 3.46 -5.31
C PHE A 80 -0.65 4.19 -5.89
N PHE A 81 -0.52 4.21 -7.21
CA PHE A 81 0.59 4.92 -7.87
C PHE A 81 0.51 6.44 -7.68
N SER A 82 -0.68 7.01 -7.79
CA SER A 82 -0.90 8.46 -7.60
C SER A 82 -0.51 8.92 -6.19
N GLN A 83 -0.84 8.14 -5.16
CA GLN A 83 -0.47 8.47 -3.77
C GLN A 83 1.04 8.34 -3.52
N HIS A 84 1.73 7.39 -4.17
CA HIS A 84 3.19 7.31 -4.11
C HIS A 84 3.86 8.49 -4.82
N LEU A 85 3.33 8.92 -5.97
CA LEU A 85 3.81 10.14 -6.62
C LEU A 85 3.62 11.37 -5.72
N LYS A 86 2.47 11.47 -5.04
CA LYS A 86 2.23 12.52 -4.05
C LYS A 86 3.25 12.48 -2.91
N LEU A 87 3.61 11.30 -2.39
CA LEU A 87 4.65 11.15 -1.38
C LEU A 87 6.00 11.62 -1.89
N ILE A 88 6.39 11.26 -3.13
CA ILE A 88 7.64 11.70 -3.75
C ILE A 88 7.70 13.24 -3.81
N GLU A 89 6.64 13.88 -4.32
CA GLU A 89 6.58 15.34 -4.38
C GLU A 89 6.56 15.98 -2.99
N THR A 90 5.89 15.35 -2.02
CA THR A 90 5.89 15.79 -0.61
C THR A 90 7.30 15.76 -0.02
N ILE A 91 8.07 14.70 -0.26
CA ILE A 91 9.45 14.56 0.22
C ILE A 91 10.37 15.57 -0.48
N LYS A 92 10.25 15.76 -1.80
CA LYS A 92 11.05 16.76 -2.55
C LYS A 92 10.83 18.18 -2.06
N ALA A 93 9.61 18.51 -1.64
CA ALA A 93 9.27 19.82 -1.10
C ALA A 93 9.56 19.95 0.41
N PHE A 94 9.98 18.87 1.08
CA PHE A 94 10.29 18.86 2.50
C PHE A 94 11.74 19.32 2.71
N SER A 95 11.97 20.30 3.61
CA SER A 95 13.32 20.82 3.82
C SER A 95 14.16 19.88 4.70
N ASP A 96 15.46 19.82 4.42
CA ASP A 96 16.38 18.93 5.13
C ASP A 96 16.46 19.25 6.63
N GLU A 97 16.36 20.53 7.01
CA GLU A 97 16.38 20.94 8.43
C GLU A 97 15.19 20.40 9.22
N ARG A 98 14.09 20.07 8.55
CA ARG A 98 12.89 19.50 9.17
C ARG A 98 12.96 17.98 9.30
N LEU A 99 13.95 17.31 8.69
CA LEU A 99 14.07 15.85 8.74
C LEU A 99 14.25 15.33 10.17
N ASP A 100 14.92 16.10 11.03
CA ASP A 100 15.12 15.77 12.44
C ASP A 100 13.97 16.21 13.36
N ALA A 101 12.97 16.92 12.84
CA ALA A 101 11.79 17.28 13.60
C ALA A 101 10.96 16.02 13.94
N ILE A 102 10.38 16.02 15.14
CA ILE A 102 9.53 14.92 15.61
C ILE A 102 8.19 14.94 14.88
N VAL A 103 7.75 13.78 14.40
CA VAL A 103 6.43 13.60 13.78
C VAL A 103 5.36 13.83 14.84
N PRO A 104 4.30 14.62 14.56
CA PRO A 104 3.23 14.88 15.53
C PRO A 104 2.65 13.62 16.17
N GLY A 105 2.68 13.56 17.50
CA GLY A 105 2.18 12.42 18.28
C GLY A 105 3.08 11.19 18.28
N ARG A 106 4.34 11.31 17.84
CA ARG A 106 5.30 10.20 17.75
C ARG A 106 6.58 10.48 18.52
N THR A 107 7.40 9.43 18.66
CA THR A 107 8.73 9.48 19.29
C THR A 107 9.87 9.46 18.27
N TYR A 108 9.54 9.56 16.98
CA TYR A 108 10.50 9.47 15.88
C TYR A 108 10.42 10.68 14.96
N THR A 109 11.51 10.90 14.21
CA THR A 109 11.68 12.03 13.30
C THR A 109 11.02 11.80 11.93
N PHE A 110 10.87 12.87 11.14
CA PHE A 110 10.40 12.76 9.75
C PHE A 110 11.35 11.93 8.87
N TYR A 111 12.67 12.01 9.11
CA TYR A 111 13.65 11.13 8.45
C TYR A 111 13.29 9.65 8.65
N ARG A 112 13.02 9.27 9.91
CA ARG A 112 12.65 7.90 10.25
C ARG A 112 11.29 7.52 9.68
N LEU A 113 10.33 8.45 9.60
CA LEU A 113 9.04 8.20 8.96
C LEU A 113 9.22 7.87 7.47
N PHE A 114 9.91 8.71 6.70
CA PHE A 114 10.08 8.49 5.26
C PHE A 114 10.88 7.21 4.93
N GLN A 115 11.93 6.93 5.70
CA GLN A 115 12.67 5.67 5.61
C GLN A 115 11.76 4.47 5.91
N SER A 116 10.99 4.53 7.00
CA SER A 116 10.06 3.45 7.40
C SER A 116 8.98 3.23 6.35
N THR A 117 8.39 4.29 5.79
CA THR A 117 7.38 4.19 4.72
C THR A 117 7.95 3.52 3.47
N THR A 118 9.19 3.86 3.10
CA THR A 118 9.87 3.24 1.95
C THR A 118 10.13 1.75 2.20
N GLN A 119 10.66 1.41 3.37
CA GLN A 119 10.95 0.01 3.75
C GLN A 119 9.67 -0.83 3.82
N HIS A 120 8.59 -0.26 4.36
CA HIS A 120 7.27 -0.89 4.44
C HIS A 120 6.71 -1.20 3.04
N ALA A 121 6.78 -0.25 2.11
CA ALA A 121 6.37 -0.48 0.72
C ALA A 121 7.20 -1.59 0.05
N VAL A 122 8.52 -1.62 0.25
CA VAL A 122 9.41 -2.67 -0.29
C VAL A 122 9.08 -4.05 0.31
N TYR A 123 8.84 -4.12 1.61
CA TYR A 123 8.45 -5.35 2.30
C TYR A 123 7.18 -5.95 1.70
N HIS A 124 6.13 -5.14 1.52
CA HIS A 124 4.87 -5.60 0.95
C HIS A 124 4.95 -5.84 -0.57
N ALA A 125 5.81 -5.12 -1.31
CA ALA A 125 6.11 -5.46 -2.70
C ALA A 125 6.72 -6.87 -2.82
N GLY A 126 7.57 -7.27 -1.87
CA GLY A 126 8.08 -8.63 -1.77
C GLY A 126 6.96 -9.67 -1.56
N GLN A 127 6.02 -9.40 -0.65
CA GLN A 127 4.86 -10.27 -0.43
C GLN A 127 3.99 -10.38 -1.71
N ILE A 128 3.70 -9.26 -2.37
CA ILE A 128 2.94 -9.25 -3.63
C ILE A 128 3.65 -10.07 -4.71
N ALA A 129 4.98 -9.96 -4.84
CA ALA A 129 5.76 -10.73 -5.80
C ALA A 129 5.66 -12.25 -5.54
N LEU A 130 5.71 -12.67 -4.28
CA LEU A 130 5.54 -14.07 -3.89
C LEU A 130 4.13 -14.58 -4.22
N LEU A 131 3.09 -13.81 -3.89
CA LEU A 131 1.70 -14.17 -4.21
C LEU A 131 1.48 -14.29 -5.73
N LYS A 132 2.01 -13.34 -6.52
CA LYS A 132 1.97 -13.43 -8.00
C LYS A 132 2.62 -14.71 -8.50
N LYS A 133 3.80 -15.07 -7.98
CA LYS A 133 4.50 -16.30 -8.38
C LYS A 133 3.70 -17.56 -8.04
N MET A 134 3.04 -17.60 -6.88
CA MET A 134 2.18 -18.72 -6.49
C MET A 134 0.96 -18.86 -7.40
N LEU A 135 0.30 -17.75 -7.71
CA LEU A 135 -0.89 -17.73 -8.57
C LEU A 135 -0.58 -18.07 -10.03
N LEU A 136 0.63 -17.77 -10.52
CA LEU A 136 1.08 -18.17 -11.85
C LEU A 136 1.48 -19.66 -11.94
N ASN A 137 1.91 -20.25 -10.82
CA ASN A 137 2.40 -21.64 -10.77
C ASN A 137 1.36 -22.63 -10.25
N THR A 138 0.13 -22.19 -9.98
CA THR A 138 -0.96 -23.08 -9.56
C THR A 138 -1.64 -23.66 -10.80
N PRO A 139 -1.63 -24.98 -11.02
CA PRO A 139 -2.39 -25.60 -12.11
C PRO A 139 -3.87 -25.26 -11.95
N ALA A 140 -4.57 -25.00 -13.05
CA ALA A 140 -6.02 -24.84 -13.03
C ALA A 140 -6.64 -26.07 -12.34
N ARG A 141 -7.32 -25.84 -11.21
CA ARG A 141 -8.15 -26.85 -10.55
C ARG A 141 -9.52 -26.88 -11.18
#